data_AF-A0A9P3ZM24-F1
#
_entry.id   AF-A0A9P3ZM24-F1
#
_cell.length_a   1.000
_cell.length_b   1.000
_cell.length_c   1.000
_cell.angle_alpha   90.00
_cell.angle_beta   90.00
_cell.angle_gamma   90.00
#
_symmetry.space_group_name_H-M   'P 1'
#
loop_
_entity.id
_entity.type
_entity.pdbx_description
1 polymer ?
#
loop_
_entity_poly.entity_id
_entity_poly.type
_entity_poly.pdbx_seq_one_letter_code
_entity_poly.pdbx_strand_id
1 'polypeptide(L)'
;MSRLSILFLSVALFSSCKQSSLNIISENSSKICMHGYFPTGQSVKETLAGLGLDLRDAQFIDEPPGKLKKLRFNIEKTIPGYQKIEISLKYEKSLFSSQRKWKNSDVKEAIVTKIKFIN
;
A
#
# COMPACT_ATOMS: atom_id res chain seq x y z
N MET A 1 -23.00 -48.57 25.63
CA MET A 1 -22.45 -47.20 25.49
C MET A 1 -21.34 -47.22 24.46
N SER A 2 -21.33 -46.20 23.59
CA SER A 2 -20.80 -46.16 22.23
C SER A 2 -19.35 -46.61 22.03
N ARG A 3 -19.14 -47.59 21.14
CA ARG A 3 -17.87 -47.74 20.41
C ARG A 3 -18.03 -47.01 19.08
N LEU A 4 -17.47 -45.82 18.98
CA LEU A 4 -17.47 -45.03 17.76
C LEU A 4 -16.37 -45.54 16.84
N SER A 5 -16.80 -46.05 15.68
CA SER A 5 -15.99 -46.31 14.49
C SER A 5 -15.18 -45.07 14.07
N ILE A 6 -14.07 -45.30 13.37
CA ILE A 6 -13.90 -44.89 11.97
C ILE A 6 -12.61 -45.55 11.43
N LEU A 7 -12.79 -46.43 10.45
CA LEU A 7 -11.80 -46.80 9.43
C LEU A 7 -11.69 -45.65 8.42
N PHE A 8 -10.49 -45.19 8.10
CA PHE A 8 -10.14 -44.67 6.76
C PHE A 8 -8.64 -44.94 6.55
N LEU A 9 -8.30 -45.97 5.77
CA LEU A 9 -8.08 -45.97 4.32
C LEU A 9 -6.72 -45.35 3.95
N SER A 10 -5.76 -46.25 3.77
CA SER A 10 -4.44 -46.02 3.22
C SER A 10 -4.48 -45.57 1.75
N VAL A 11 -3.48 -44.78 1.35
CA VAL A 11 -2.50 -45.04 0.28
C VAL A 11 -2.12 -43.73 -0.43
N ALA A 12 -0.81 -43.47 -0.39
CA ALA A 12 -0.09 -42.38 -1.04
C ALA A 12 -0.02 -42.56 -2.56
N LEU A 13 0.16 -41.46 -3.32
CA LEU A 13 1.23 -41.30 -4.32
C LEU A 13 1.15 -39.94 -5.05
N PHE A 14 2.15 -39.11 -4.75
CA PHE A 14 2.94 -38.23 -5.63
C PHE A 14 2.31 -37.63 -6.90
N SER A 15 2.35 -36.29 -7.00
CA SER A 15 3.07 -35.63 -8.10
C SER A 15 3.46 -34.17 -7.78
N SER A 16 4.78 -33.96 -7.78
CA SER A 16 5.54 -32.71 -8.02
C SER A 16 5.37 -31.47 -7.13
N CYS A 17 6.16 -31.46 -6.06
CA CYS A 17 7.38 -30.64 -5.94
C CYS A 17 7.36 -29.19 -6.48
N LYS A 18 7.26 -28.21 -5.58
CA LYS A 18 8.39 -27.30 -5.34
C LYS A 18 8.38 -26.76 -3.90
N GLN A 19 9.28 -27.36 -3.10
CA GLN A 19 9.99 -26.80 -1.94
C GLN A 19 10.08 -25.25 -1.99
N SER A 20 9.96 -24.48 -0.92
CA SER A 20 10.56 -24.70 0.39
C SER A 20 9.99 -23.78 1.46
N SER A 21 9.70 -24.38 2.62
CA SER A 21 10.12 -23.92 3.95
C SER A 21 9.65 -22.55 4.46
N LEU A 22 8.45 -22.52 5.03
CA LEU A 22 8.08 -21.60 6.11
C LEU A 22 8.75 -22.05 7.41
N ASN A 23 9.93 -21.51 7.70
CA ASN A 23 10.41 -21.39 9.08
C ASN A 23 11.58 -20.41 9.17
N ILE A 24 11.32 -19.14 9.49
CA ILE A 24 12.31 -18.25 10.13
C ILE A 24 11.56 -17.29 11.06
N ILE A 25 11.61 -17.58 12.37
CA ILE A 25 11.65 -16.53 13.39
C ILE A 25 13.08 -15.97 13.30
N SER A 26 13.22 -14.71 12.90
CA SER A 26 14.47 -13.96 13.01
C SER A 26 14.12 -12.50 13.19
N GLU A 27 14.32 -12.02 14.42
CA GLU A 27 14.79 -10.66 14.64
C GLU A 27 15.97 -10.41 13.70
N ASN A 28 15.83 -9.51 12.73
CA ASN A 28 16.94 -8.73 12.19
C ASN A 28 16.45 -7.64 11.23
N SER A 29 16.64 -6.40 11.67
CA SER A 29 17.23 -5.33 10.86
C SER A 29 16.64 -5.09 9.46
N SER A 30 15.62 -4.22 9.42
CA SER A 30 15.62 -3.01 8.59
C SER A 30 16.35 -3.07 7.24
N LYS A 31 15.92 -3.93 6.33
CA LYS A 31 16.23 -3.81 4.89
C LYS A 31 14.95 -4.05 4.11
N ILE A 32 14.10 -3.02 4.07
CA ILE A 32 13.09 -2.89 3.04
C ILE A 32 13.86 -2.68 1.73
N CYS A 33 13.98 -3.75 0.94
CA CYS A 33 14.58 -3.72 -0.38
C CYS A 33 13.73 -2.80 -1.27
N MET A 34 14.17 -1.56 -1.44
CA MET A 34 13.61 -0.55 -2.35
C MET A 34 13.89 -0.92 -3.83
N HIS A 35 13.33 -2.03 -4.29
CA HIS A 35 13.12 -2.35 -5.71
C HIS A 35 11.62 -2.62 -5.93
N GLY A 36 10.79 -1.73 -5.37
CA GLY A 36 9.34 -1.87 -5.37
C GLY A 36 8.72 -1.18 -6.57
N TYR A 37 8.19 -1.98 -7.50
CA TYR A 37 7.11 -1.52 -8.36
C TYR A 37 5.96 -1.10 -7.43
N PHE A 38 5.78 0.21 -7.21
CA PHE A 38 4.71 0.67 -6.33
C PHE A 38 3.37 0.43 -7.02
N PRO A 39 2.48 -0.39 -6.43
CA PRO A 39 1.27 -0.82 -7.10
C PRO A 39 0.32 0.37 -7.30
N THR A 40 0.20 0.82 -8.55
CA THR A 40 -0.87 1.72 -8.98
C THR A 40 -2.20 0.98 -9.02
N GLY A 41 -3.31 1.66 -8.77
CA GLY A 41 -4.63 1.04 -8.70
C GLY A 41 -5.08 0.66 -7.28
N GLN A 42 -4.22 0.86 -6.28
CA GLN A 42 -4.58 0.75 -4.86
C GLN A 42 -5.10 2.07 -4.30
N SER A 43 -5.73 2.01 -3.13
CA SER A 43 -6.17 3.19 -2.39
C SER A 43 -4.98 4.00 -1.85
N VAL A 44 -5.19 5.29 -1.58
CA VAL A 44 -4.22 6.12 -0.87
C VAL A 44 -3.90 5.52 0.50
N LYS A 45 -4.90 4.99 1.22
CA LYS A 45 -4.70 4.36 2.52
C LYS A 45 -3.67 3.22 2.47
N GLU A 46 -3.82 2.30 1.52
CA GLU A 46 -2.89 1.17 1.35
C GLU A 46 -1.50 1.66 0.91
N THR A 47 -1.47 2.62 -0.01
CA THR A 47 -0.22 3.21 -0.52
C THR A 47 0.58 3.87 0.61
N LEU A 48 -0.08 4.66 1.46
CA LEU A 48 0.57 5.34 2.58
C LEU A 48 1.03 4.36 3.66
N ALA A 49 0.25 3.32 3.94
CA ALA A 49 0.66 2.26 4.88
C ALA A 49 1.91 1.52 4.37
N GLY A 50 1.98 1.21 3.08
CA GLY A 50 3.16 0.58 2.47
C GLY A 50 4.41 1.46 2.45
N LEU A 51 4.23 2.79 2.45
CA LEU A 51 5.33 3.77 2.49
C LEU A 51 5.69 4.24 3.90
N GLY A 52 4.93 3.85 4.92
CA GLY A 52 5.09 4.37 6.28
C GLY A 52 4.82 5.88 6.41
N LEU A 53 3.89 6.41 5.60
CA LEU A 53 3.54 7.84 5.59
C LEU A 53 2.18 8.08 6.23
N ASP A 54 1.99 9.26 6.81
CA ASP A 54 0.71 9.70 7.36
C ASP A 54 0.11 10.81 6.50
N LEU A 55 -1.18 10.71 6.18
CA LEU A 55 -1.90 11.72 5.42
C LEU A 55 -1.85 13.11 6.08
N ARG A 56 -1.64 13.19 7.39
CA ARG A 56 -1.46 14.46 8.13
C ARG A 56 -0.26 15.25 7.65
N ASP A 57 0.77 14.58 7.15
CA ASP A 57 1.99 15.20 6.63
C ASP A 57 1.89 15.53 5.14
N ALA A 58 0.73 15.26 4.51
CA ALA A 58 0.50 15.49 3.11
C ALA A 58 0.26 16.96 2.79
N GLN A 59 0.97 17.47 1.79
CA GLN A 59 0.57 18.67 1.06
C GLN A 59 -0.42 18.29 -0.04
N PHE A 60 -1.60 18.90 -0.02
CA PHE A 60 -2.67 18.68 -0.99
C PHE A 60 -2.43 19.60 -2.20
N ILE A 61 -2.32 19.02 -3.39
CA ILE A 61 -2.11 19.76 -4.64
C ILE A 61 -3.35 19.61 -5.51
N ASP A 62 -4.05 20.72 -5.71
CA ASP A 62 -5.26 20.80 -6.52
C ASP A 62 -5.03 21.53 -7.86
N GLU A 63 -5.93 21.27 -8.79
CA GLU A 63 -6.09 22.05 -10.01
C GLU A 63 -7.40 22.86 -9.95
N PRO A 64 -7.43 24.10 -10.48
CA PRO A 64 -8.67 24.84 -10.66
C PRO A 64 -9.72 23.99 -11.38
N PRO A 65 -11.00 23.97 -10.94
CA PRO A 65 -11.63 24.82 -9.92
C PRO A 65 -11.61 24.28 -8.47
N GLY A 66 -10.67 23.40 -8.11
CA GLY A 66 -10.56 22.80 -6.76
C GLY A 66 -10.60 21.27 -6.77
N LYS A 67 -10.05 20.66 -7.84
CA LYS A 67 -9.95 19.20 -8.01
C LYS A 67 -8.65 18.73 -7.38
N LEU A 68 -8.72 17.91 -6.34
CA LEU A 68 -7.51 17.31 -5.77
C LEU A 68 -6.91 16.33 -6.79
N LYS A 69 -5.64 16.51 -7.11
CA LYS A 69 -4.96 15.71 -8.12
C LYS A 69 -3.75 14.97 -7.59
N LYS A 70 -3.04 15.57 -6.63
CA LYS A 70 -1.85 14.95 -6.06
C LYS A 70 -1.74 15.20 -4.56
N LEU A 71 -1.09 14.27 -3.89
CA LEU A 71 -0.55 14.42 -2.54
C LEU A 71 0.97 14.49 -2.64
N ARG A 72 1.59 15.39 -1.90
CA ARG A 72 3.05 15.51 -1.83
C ARG A 72 3.49 15.37 -0.38
N PHE A 73 4.55 14.58 -0.16
CA PHE A 73 5.14 14.39 1.16
C PHE A 73 6.63 14.72 1.11
N ASN A 74 7.16 15.26 2.19
CA ASN A 74 8.60 15.41 2.39
C ASN A 74 9.09 14.15 3.11
N ILE A 75 10.02 13.43 2.49
CA ILE A 75 10.48 12.10 2.94
C ILE A 75 11.99 12.03 3.14
N GLU A 76 12.67 13.18 3.17
CA GLU A 76 14.14 13.28 3.32
C GLU A 76 14.70 12.44 4.49
N LYS A 77 13.96 12.39 5.61
CA LYS A 77 14.34 11.62 6.80
C LYS A 77 13.86 10.16 6.78
N THR A 78 12.93 9.84 5.88
CA THR A 78 12.28 8.52 5.81
C THR A 78 12.99 7.63 4.79
N ILE A 79 13.36 8.17 3.63
CA ILE A 79 13.96 7.42 2.53
C ILE A 79 15.24 8.14 2.07
N PRO A 80 16.43 7.59 2.38
CA PRO A 80 17.70 8.16 1.94
C PRO A 80 17.75 8.32 0.42
N GLY A 81 18.18 9.50 -0.05
CA GLY A 81 18.33 9.79 -1.49
C GLY A 81 17.10 10.38 -2.18
N TYR A 82 16.00 10.62 -1.45
CA TYR A 82 14.84 11.33 -1.97
C TYR A 82 14.33 12.36 -0.97
N GLN A 83 14.14 13.60 -1.43
CA GLN A 83 13.59 14.67 -0.59
C GLN A 83 12.07 14.58 -0.51
N LYS A 84 11.40 14.21 -1.61
CA LYS A 84 9.94 14.30 -1.73
C LYS A 84 9.36 13.11 -2.48
N ILE A 85 8.08 12.85 -2.24
CA ILE A 85 7.28 11.92 -3.02
C ILE A 85 5.98 12.61 -3.44
N GLU A 86 5.59 12.42 -4.69
CA GLU A 86 4.31 12.85 -5.25
C GLU A 86 3.47 11.64 -5.61
N ILE A 87 2.25 11.60 -5.07
CA ILE A 87 1.26 10.57 -5.32
C ILE A 87 0.13 11.21 -6.12
N SER A 88 -0.03 10.80 -7.38
CA SER A 88 -1.13 11.24 -8.25
C SER A 88 -2.35 10.37 -8.02
N LEU A 89 -3.51 11.02 -7.97
CA LEU A 89 -4.79 10.38 -7.71
C LEU A 89 -5.61 10.27 -8.98
N LYS A 90 -6.42 9.22 -9.08
CA LYS A 90 -7.51 9.15 -10.05
C LYS A 90 -8.56 10.16 -9.59
N TYR A 91 -8.93 11.07 -10.48
CA TYR A 91 -9.96 12.05 -10.14
C TYR A 91 -11.32 11.37 -9.98
N GLU A 92 -11.99 11.68 -8.88
CA GLU A 92 -13.37 11.32 -8.60
C GLU A 92 -14.14 12.56 -8.11
N LYS A 93 -15.47 12.55 -8.24
CA LYS A 93 -16.31 13.71 -7.84
C LYS A 93 -16.17 14.04 -6.36
N SER A 94 -15.90 13.04 -5.51
CA SER A 94 -15.60 13.19 -4.07
C SER A 94 -14.33 14.01 -3.80
N LEU A 95 -13.42 14.10 -4.78
CA LEU A 95 -12.17 14.86 -4.71
C LEU A 95 -12.31 16.29 -5.25
N PHE A 96 -13.53 16.77 -5.45
CA PHE A 96 -13.80 18.16 -5.78
C PHE A 96 -14.25 18.97 -4.56
N SER A 97 -13.62 20.12 -4.34
CA SER A 97 -14.02 21.06 -3.29
C SER A 97 -13.71 22.49 -3.73
N SER A 98 -14.75 23.32 -3.87
CA SER A 98 -14.58 24.77 -4.15
C SER A 98 -13.83 25.50 -3.04
N GLN A 99 -13.90 24.99 -1.82
CA GLN A 99 -13.19 25.53 -0.65
C GLN A 99 -11.78 24.96 -0.48
N ARG A 100 -11.33 24.07 -1.38
CA ARG A 100 -10.04 23.36 -1.30
C ARG A 100 -9.85 22.64 0.04
N LYS A 101 -10.95 22.08 0.56
CA LYS A 101 -11.00 21.25 1.76
C LYS A 101 -11.65 19.93 1.41
N TRP A 102 -10.92 18.84 1.53
CA TRP A 102 -11.38 17.48 1.21
C TRP A 102 -11.57 16.67 2.48
N LYS A 103 -12.51 15.72 2.46
CA LYS A 103 -12.70 14.81 3.58
C LYS A 103 -11.59 13.77 3.58
N ASN A 104 -11.00 13.52 4.74
CA ASN A 104 -9.95 12.51 4.89
C ASN A 104 -10.41 11.11 4.46
N SER A 105 -11.70 10.77 4.64
CA SER A 105 -12.28 9.51 4.14
C SER A 105 -12.14 9.39 2.63
N ASP A 106 -12.57 10.44 1.92
CA ASP A 106 -12.65 10.44 0.46
C ASP A 106 -11.23 10.42 -0.15
N VAL A 107 -10.29 11.12 0.49
CA VAL A 107 -8.89 11.12 0.08
C VAL A 107 -8.21 9.78 0.35
N LYS A 108 -8.55 9.09 1.45
CA LYS A 108 -7.98 7.77 1.77
C LYS A 108 -8.43 6.67 0.82
N GLU A 109 -9.68 6.72 0.38
CA GLU A 109 -10.25 5.76 -0.58
C GLU A 109 -9.89 6.08 -2.04
N ALA A 110 -9.36 7.28 -2.31
CA ALA A 110 -8.93 7.67 -3.65
C ALA A 110 -7.92 6.69 -4.24
N ILE A 111 -8.09 6.35 -5.52
CA ILE A 111 -7.19 5.43 -6.21
C ILE A 111 -5.92 6.15 -6.66
N VAL A 112 -4.76 5.56 -6.37
CA VAL A 112 -3.46 6.06 -6.80
C VAL A 112 -3.17 5.65 -8.24
N THR A 113 -2.83 6.62 -9.08
CA THR A 113 -2.52 6.40 -10.51
C THR A 113 -1.04 6.44 -10.81
N LYS A 114 -0.25 7.17 -10.00
CA LYS A 114 1.18 7.32 -10.21
C LYS A 114 1.87 7.73 -8.93
N ILE A 115 3.06 7.19 -8.69
CA ILE A 115 3.93 7.61 -7.59
C ILE A 115 5.25 8.06 -8.21
N LYS A 116 5.75 9.22 -7.79
CA LYS A 116 7.01 9.81 -8.27
C LYS A 116 7.87 10.22 -7.07
N PHE A 117 9.08 9.69 -7.01
CA PHE A 117 10.09 10.13 -6.06
C PHE A 117 10.90 11.28 -6.67
N ILE A 118 11.20 12.29 -5.86
CA ILE A 118 11.89 13.51 -6.25
C ILE A 118 13.06 13.69 -5.29
N ASN A 119 14.26 13.83 -5.86
CA ASN A 119 15.45 14.24 -5.14
C ASN A 119 15.62 15.75 -5.18
#